data_AF-A0A7K1GEC7-F1
#
_entry.id   AF-A0A7K1GEC7-F1
#
_cell.length_a   1.000
_cell.length_b   1.000
_cell.length_c   1.000
_cell.angle_alpha   90.00
_cell.angle_beta   90.00
_cell.angle_gamma   90.00
#
_symmetry.space_group_name_H-M   'P 1'
#
loop_
_entity.id
_entity.type
_entity.pdbx_description
1 polymer ?
#
loop_
_entity_poly.entity_id
_entity_poly.type
_entity_poly.pdbx_seq_one_letter_code
_entity_poly.pdbx_strand_id
1 'polypeptide(L)'
;MQMNNDEKQRIAKKKVRRLKLFYIHLAGYIVMLVLLSYNLYIVEGPYKNNIISLNLSIIVAWTVFIGIHGFKVFKDRTLFNKNWENKKLKKFAQEEETEKKMWE
;
A
#
# COMPACT_ATOMS: atom_id res chain seq x y z
N MET A 1 -9.38 27.82 9.61
CA MET A 1 -8.46 27.18 10.58
C MET A 1 -7.17 26.80 9.87
N GLN A 2 -6.06 27.48 10.15
CA GLN A 2 -4.75 27.11 9.61
C GLN A 2 -4.24 25.86 10.35
N MET A 3 -4.05 24.74 9.64
CA MET A 3 -3.42 23.54 10.21
C MET A 3 -1.97 23.84 10.60
N ASN A 4 -1.65 23.69 11.88
CA ASN A 4 -0.31 23.86 12.44
C ASN A 4 0.70 22.89 11.76
N ASN A 5 1.96 23.30 11.61
CA ASN A 5 2.98 22.50 10.91
C ASN A 5 3.22 21.13 11.57
N ASP A 6 3.08 21.05 12.90
CA ASP A 6 3.20 19.81 13.67
C ASP A 6 2.10 18.79 13.34
N GLU A 7 0.87 19.27 13.10
CA GLU A 7 -0.28 18.45 12.69
C GLU A 7 0.01 17.78 11.33
N LYS A 8 0.55 18.56 10.38
CA LYS A 8 0.93 18.08 9.05
C LYS A 8 2.01 17.02 9.13
N GLN A 9 3.04 17.23 9.95
CA GLN A 9 4.11 16.25 10.15
C GLN A 9 3.58 14.96 10.79
N ARG A 10 2.71 15.06 11.79
CA ARG A 10 2.05 13.89 12.41
C ARG A 10 1.24 13.08 11.41
N ILE A 11 0.44 13.75 10.57
CA ILE A 11 -0.37 13.09 9.54
C ILE A 11 0.54 12.38 8.52
N ALA A 12 1.61 13.04 8.06
CA ALA A 12 2.57 12.45 7.14
C ALA A 12 3.26 11.22 7.74
N LYS A 13 3.75 11.31 8.99
CA LYS A 13 4.37 10.17 9.71
C LYS A 13 3.41 8.99 9.87
N LYS A 14 2.14 9.26 10.24
CA LYS A 14 1.10 8.21 10.34
C LYS A 14 0.86 7.51 9.00
N LYS A 15 0.83 8.26 7.88
CA LYS A 15 0.67 7.68 6.53
C LYS A 15 1.85 6.77 6.16
N VAL A 16 3.09 7.20 6.40
CA VAL A 16 4.29 6.39 6.14
C VAL A 16 4.29 5.12 6.99
N ARG A 17 3.92 5.22 8.28
CA ARG A 17 3.84 4.06 9.18
C ARG A 17 2.82 3.02 8.68
N ARG A 18 1.62 3.45 8.26
CA ARG A 18 0.61 2.54 7.69
C ARG A 18 1.11 1.80 6.45
N LEU A 19 1.83 2.52 5.59
CA LEU A 19 2.40 1.94 4.37
C LEU A 19 3.50 0.92 4.69
N LYS A 20 4.42 1.24 5.61
CA LYS A 20 5.44 0.28 6.07
C LYS A 20 4.80 -0.98 6.65
N LEU A 21 3.76 -0.82 7.46
CA LEU A 21 3.03 -1.96 8.03
C LEU A 21 2.43 -2.85 6.92
N PHE A 22 1.81 -2.25 5.91
CA PHE A 22 1.25 -2.98 4.78
C PHE A 22 2.32 -3.78 4.03
N TYR A 23 3.48 -3.19 3.73
CA TYR A 23 4.56 -3.91 3.06
C TYR A 23 5.10 -5.08 3.87
N ILE A 24 5.14 -4.98 5.21
CA ILE A 24 5.52 -6.12 6.07
C ILE A 24 4.50 -7.25 5.94
N HIS A 25 3.20 -6.94 5.96
CA HIS A 25 2.14 -7.95 5.78
C HIS A 25 2.18 -8.56 4.37
N LEU A 26 2.42 -7.75 3.34
CA LEU A 26 2.55 -8.20 1.96
C LEU A 26 3.77 -9.12 1.78
N ALA A 27 4.92 -8.76 2.37
CA ALA A 27 6.11 -9.60 2.35
C ALA A 27 5.86 -10.93 3.07
N GLY A 28 5.23 -10.90 4.25
CA GLY A 28 4.82 -12.12 4.96
C GLY A 28 3.87 -12.99 4.14
N TYR A 29 2.92 -12.39 3.42
CA TYR A 29 2.02 -13.10 2.51
C TYR A 29 2.77 -13.77 1.36
N ILE A 30 3.74 -13.11 0.73
CA ILE A 30 4.57 -13.71 -0.32
C ILE A 30 5.32 -14.92 0.21
N VAL A 31 5.92 -14.82 1.40
CA VAL A 31 6.62 -15.95 2.04
C VAL A 31 5.65 -17.11 2.33
N MET A 32 4.46 -16.82 2.86
CA MET A 32 3.38 -17.80 3.07
C MET A 32 2.99 -18.48 1.76
N LEU A 33 2.87 -17.72 0.66
CA LEU A 33 2.51 -18.23 -0.66
C LEU A 33 3.57 -19.21 -1.20
N VAL A 34 4.85 -18.88 -1.02
CA VAL A 34 5.97 -19.75 -1.40
C VAL A 34 5.97 -21.04 -0.58
N LEU A 35 5.77 -20.94 0.74
CA LEU A 35 5.67 -22.11 1.62
C LEU A 35 4.48 -23.01 1.25
N LEU A 36 3.32 -22.44 0.96
CA LEU A 36 2.15 -23.20 0.52
C LEU A 36 2.36 -23.84 -0.85
N SER A 37 2.98 -23.11 -1.79
CA SER A 37 3.30 -23.63 -3.12
C SER A 37 4.30 -24.80 -3.03
N TYR A 38 5.28 -24.70 -2.14
CA TYR A 38 6.21 -25.78 -1.85
C TYR A 38 5.48 -26.98 -1.23
N ASN A 39 4.57 -26.75 -0.29
CA ASN A 39 3.74 -27.81 0.31
C ASN A 39 2.90 -28.55 -0.74
N LEU A 40 2.33 -27.83 -1.71
CA LEU A 40 1.60 -28.42 -2.84
C LEU A 40 2.47 -29.28 -3.76
N TYR A 41 3.78 -29.00 -3.83
CA TYR A 41 4.72 -29.77 -4.64
C TYR A 41 5.12 -31.09 -3.98
N ILE A 42 5.33 -31.09 -2.65
CA ILE A 42 5.81 -32.26 -1.91
C ILE A 42 4.69 -33.17 -1.38
N VAL A 43 3.43 -32.76 -1.47
CA VAL A 43 2.31 -33.49 -0.85
C VAL A 43 1.98 -34.77 -1.63
N GLU A 44 2.08 -35.90 -0.93
CA GLU A 44 1.80 -37.24 -1.45
C GLU A 44 0.97 -38.05 -0.43
N GLY A 45 0.30 -39.09 -0.91
CA GLY A 45 -0.51 -39.99 -0.08
C GLY A 45 -2.03 -39.76 -0.13
N PRO A 46 -2.80 -40.53 0.66
CA PRO A 46 -4.27 -40.62 0.53
C PRO A 46 -5.00 -39.31 0.87
N TYR A 47 -4.37 -38.42 1.64
CA TYR A 47 -4.95 -37.13 2.05
C TYR A 47 -4.59 -35.97 1.12
N LYS A 48 -3.87 -36.22 0.02
CA LYS A 48 -3.38 -35.20 -0.92
C LYS A 48 -4.48 -34.22 -1.34
N ASN A 49 -5.65 -34.72 -1.76
CA ASN A 49 -6.74 -33.87 -2.24
C ASN A 49 -7.29 -32.95 -1.14
N ASN A 50 -7.40 -33.44 0.09
CA ASN A 50 -7.85 -32.63 1.23
C ASN A 50 -6.84 -31.53 1.56
N ILE A 51 -5.54 -31.86 1.55
CA ILE A 51 -4.47 -30.89 1.82
C ILE A 51 -4.42 -29.82 0.73
N ILE A 52 -4.55 -30.21 -0.54
CA ILE A 52 -4.63 -29.26 -1.66
C ILE A 52 -5.85 -28.34 -1.50
N SER A 53 -7.02 -28.89 -1.19
CA SER A 53 -8.24 -28.09 -0.99
C SER A 53 -8.10 -27.09 0.15
N LEU A 54 -7.49 -27.49 1.27
CA LEU A 54 -7.21 -26.60 2.40
C LEU A 54 -6.21 -25.50 2.01
N ASN A 55 -5.11 -25.85 1.33
CA ASN A 55 -4.12 -24.89 0.86
C ASN A 55 -4.74 -23.86 -0.09
N LEU A 56 -5.55 -24.30 -1.06
CA LEU A 56 -6.26 -23.39 -1.96
C LEU A 56 -7.21 -22.45 -1.21
N SER A 57 -7.94 -22.97 -0.23
CA SER A 57 -8.87 -22.17 0.59
C SER A 57 -8.12 -21.10 1.39
N ILE A 58 -6.97 -21.45 1.95
CA ILE A 58 -6.08 -20.52 2.66
C ILE A 58 -5.56 -19.45 1.70
N ILE A 59 -5.06 -19.82 0.51
CA ILE A 59 -4.58 -18.86 -0.50
C ILE A 59 -5.69 -17.88 -0.86
N VAL A 60 -6.90 -18.37 -1.16
CA VAL A 60 -8.03 -17.51 -1.54
C VAL A 60 -8.40 -16.56 -0.40
N ALA A 61 -8.56 -17.06 0.83
CA ALA A 61 -8.90 -16.25 1.99
C ALA A 61 -7.86 -15.14 2.26
N TRP A 62 -6.57 -15.50 2.20
CA TRP A 62 -5.48 -14.55 2.40
C TRP A 62 -5.36 -13.54 1.27
N THR A 63 -5.63 -13.95 0.02
CA THR A 63 -5.65 -13.04 -1.14
C THR A 63 -6.72 -11.97 -0.96
N VAL A 64 -7.93 -12.37 -0.53
CA VAL A 64 -9.02 -11.43 -0.24
C VAL A 64 -8.65 -10.49 0.92
N PHE A 65 -8.09 -11.04 2.01
CA PHE A 65 -7.66 -10.25 3.16
C PHE A 65 -6.63 -9.17 2.78
N ILE A 66 -5.59 -9.54 2.03
CA ILE A 66 -4.57 -8.59 1.55
C ILE A 66 -5.17 -7.59 0.57
N GLY A 67 -6.08 -8.01 -0.31
CA GLY A 67 -6.79 -7.12 -1.23
C GLY A 67 -7.55 -6.01 -0.50
N ILE A 68 -8.32 -6.37 0.54
CA ILE A 68 -9.05 -5.42 1.38
C ILE A 68 -8.09 -4.51 2.15
N HIS A 69 -7.03 -5.06 2.75
CA HIS A 69 -6.05 -4.28 3.49
C HIS A 69 -5.30 -3.29 2.57
N GLY A 70 -4.90 -3.74 1.38
CA GLY A 70 -4.29 -2.92 0.35
C GLY A 70 -5.23 -1.80 -0.08
N PHE A 71 -6.48 -2.12 -0.40
CA PHE A 71 -7.49 -1.12 -0.74
C PHE A 71 -7.64 -0.06 0.36
N LYS A 72 -7.69 -0.45 1.63
CA LYS A 72 -7.78 0.49 2.77
C LYS A 72 -6.56 1.40 2.89
N VAL A 73 -5.36 0.88 2.63
CA VAL A 73 -4.10 1.64 2.72
C VAL A 73 -3.93 2.58 1.51
N PHE A 74 -4.29 2.11 0.31
CA PHE A 74 -4.12 2.87 -0.93
C PHE A 74 -5.26 3.84 -1.23
N LYS A 75 -6.49 3.60 -0.75
CA LYS A 75 -7.63 4.54 -0.86
C LYS A 75 -7.26 5.93 -0.32
N ASP A 76 -6.48 5.97 0.74
CA ASP A 76 -5.98 7.20 1.37
C ASP A 76 -4.94 7.95 0.51
N ARG A 77 -4.31 7.27 -0.46
CA ARG A 77 -3.36 7.84 -1.44
C ARG A 77 -4.01 8.19 -2.77
N THR A 78 -4.88 7.34 -3.32
CA THR A 78 -5.53 7.60 -4.62
C THR A 78 -6.44 8.82 -4.59
N LEU A 79 -7.14 9.10 -3.48
CA LEU A 79 -7.92 10.32 -3.31
C LEU A 79 -7.05 11.58 -3.15
N PHE A 80 -5.84 11.44 -2.61
CA PHE A 80 -4.91 12.56 -2.41
C PHE A 80 -4.00 12.84 -3.61
N ASN A 81 -3.91 11.94 -4.59
CA ASN A 81 -2.97 12.08 -5.70
C ASN A 81 -3.29 13.32 -6.56
N LYS A 82 -4.53 13.44 -7.06
CA LYS A 82 -4.97 14.58 -7.88
C LYS A 82 -4.80 15.92 -7.17
N ASN A 83 -5.14 16.00 -5.88
CA ASN A 83 -5.10 17.26 -5.15
C ASN A 83 -3.65 17.65 -4.78
N TRP A 84 -2.77 16.68 -4.50
CA TRP A 84 -1.35 16.93 -4.26
C TRP A 84 -0.62 17.33 -5.54
N GLU A 85 -0.91 16.66 -6.64
CA GLU A 85 -0.34 16.93 -7.96
C GLU A 85 -0.72 18.34 -8.44
N ASN A 86 -2.00 18.69 -8.35
CA ASN A 86 -2.48 20.03 -8.67
C ASN A 86 -1.86 21.12 -7.78
N LYS A 87 -1.61 20.81 -6.51
CA LYS A 87 -0.95 21.74 -5.58
C LYS A 87 0.53 21.94 -5.88
N LYS A 88 1.21 20.89 -6.39
CA LYS A 88 2.59 21.00 -6.87
C LYS A 88 2.66 21.81 -8.16
N LEU A 89 1.80 21.53 -9.13
CA LEU A 89 1.70 22.29 -10.38
C LEU A 89 1.47 23.79 -10.10
N LYS A 90 0.55 24.11 -9.19
CA LYS A 90 0.31 25.50 -8.77
C LYS A 90 1.52 26.15 -8.11
N LYS A 91 2.30 25.39 -7.33
CA LYS A 91 3.53 25.87 -6.70
C LYS A 91 4.61 26.19 -7.73
N PHE A 92 4.83 25.30 -8.69
CA PHE A 92 5.80 25.50 -9.76
C PHE A 92 5.44 26.71 -10.64
N ALA A 93 4.17 26.83 -11.05
CA ALA A 93 3.71 28.00 -11.81
C ALA A 93 3.90 29.32 -11.05
N GLN A 94 3.69 29.31 -9.73
CA GLN A 94 3.86 30.49 -8.88
C GLN A 94 5.34 30.81 -8.61
N GLU A 95 6.20 29.79 -8.48
CA GLU A 95 7.66 29.95 -8.41
C GLU A 95 8.19 30.56 -9.71
N GLU A 96 7.75 30.11 -10.89
CA GLU A 96 8.12 30.70 -12.19
C GLU A 96 7.66 32.15 -12.35
N GLU A 97 6.43 32.49 -11.93
CA GLU A 97 5.93 33.88 -11.94
C GLU A 97 6.73 34.79 -11.00
N THR A 98 7.11 34.28 -9.82
CA THR A 98 7.89 35.04 -8.84
C THR A 98 9.32 35.25 -9.32
N GLU A 99 9.91 34.24 -9.98
CA GLU A 99 11.24 34.34 -10.57
C GLU A 99 11.24 35.36 -11.71
N LYS A 100 10.26 35.32 -12.63
CA LYS A 100 10.16 36.32 -13.72
C LYS A 100 10.06 37.76 -13.20
N LYS A 101 9.31 38.00 -12.12
CA LYS A 101 9.22 39.32 -11.47
C LYS A 101 10.49 39.79 -10.77
N MET A 102 11.42 38.90 -10.45
CA MET A 102 12.69 39.24 -9.81
C MET A 102 13.77 39.65 -10.83
N TRP A 103 13.59 39.27 -12.10
CA TRP A 103 14.51 39.56 -13.19
C TRP A 103 14.06 40.73 -14.10
N GLU A 104 12.88 41.31 -13.84
CA GLU A 104 12.38 42.59 -14.39
C GLU A 104 12.63 43.74 -13.41
#